data_AF-A0A2D5MSK6-F1
#
_entry.id   AF-A0A2D5MSK6-F1
#
_cell.length_a   1.000
_cell.length_b   1.000
_cell.length_c   1.000
_cell.angle_alpha   90.00
_cell.angle_beta   90.00
_cell.angle_gamma   90.00
#
_symmetry.space_group_name_H-M   'P 1'
#
loop_
_entity.id
_entity.type
_entity.pdbx_description
1 polymer ?
#
loop_
_entity_poly.entity_id
_entity_poly.type
_entity_poly.pdbx_seq_one_letter_code
_entity_poly.pdbx_strand_id
1 'polypeptide(L)'
;MKQCYSCRQKNTKMYQKNTTIIGKCRQQWMEWKEKHSCVHCGESDSEVLQADHYKGKKIREVSYYTYWACHGGPAAQRKEFEKVQCLCRYCHDVITKRDYFKQQRQRNVCQTHDKHKEDKNKYVNDEKFRRQGCALCDRKVTKETVNCFKFDHGENFMKKNFGISNYISKNNCSFQKAKPKLKLEMMLCRLLCSNCDWKETRKDLWGHKMPKPWQKEKDEYWDF
;
A
#
# COMPACT_ATOMS: atom_id res chain seq x y z
N MET A 1 0.26 23.63 -7.54
CA MET A 1 -1.07 24.14 -7.16
C MET A 1 -1.84 23.09 -6.38
N LYS A 2 -2.30 23.38 -5.16
CA LYS A 2 -3.23 22.50 -4.44
C LYS A 2 -4.63 22.65 -5.10
N GLN A 3 -5.15 21.57 -5.70
CA GLN A 3 -6.51 21.58 -6.28
C GLN A 3 -7.56 21.76 -5.17
N CYS A 4 -8.62 22.54 -5.39
CA CYS A 4 -9.73 22.64 -4.44
C CYS A 4 -10.56 21.34 -4.39
N TYR A 5 -11.36 21.18 -3.33
CA TYR A 5 -12.14 19.95 -3.09
C TYR A 5 -13.12 19.62 -4.23
N SER A 6 -13.82 20.63 -4.75
CA SER A 6 -14.76 20.47 -5.86
C SER A 6 -14.07 20.02 -7.15
N CYS A 7 -12.89 20.56 -7.47
CA CYS A 7 -12.08 20.08 -8.59
C CYS A 7 -11.65 18.62 -8.42
N ARG A 8 -11.26 18.20 -7.21
CA ARG A 8 -10.94 16.79 -6.93
C ARG A 8 -12.15 15.87 -7.12
N GLN A 9 -13.34 16.29 -6.66
CA GLN A 9 -14.57 15.53 -6.89
C GLN A 9 -14.94 15.44 -8.38
N LYS A 10 -14.81 16.54 -9.14
CA LYS A 10 -15.03 16.54 -10.59
C LYS A 10 -14.07 15.57 -11.30
N ASN A 11 -12.78 15.60 -10.94
CA ASN A 11 -11.79 14.66 -11.47
C ASN A 11 -12.15 13.21 -11.15
N THR A 12 -12.59 12.94 -9.92
CA THR A 12 -13.02 11.59 -9.49
C THR A 12 -14.21 11.09 -10.33
N LYS A 13 -15.23 11.93 -10.52
CA LYS A 13 -16.40 11.60 -11.37
C LYS A 13 -15.98 11.37 -12.82
N MET A 14 -15.04 12.15 -13.34
CA MET A 14 -14.51 11.97 -14.70
C MET A 14 -13.80 10.61 -14.85
N TYR A 15 -13.00 10.20 -13.86
CA TYR A 15 -12.33 8.89 -13.88
C TYR A 15 -13.28 7.70 -13.78
N GLN A 16 -14.49 7.91 -13.25
CA GLN A 16 -15.53 6.87 -13.15
C GLN A 16 -16.33 6.71 -14.45
N LYS A 17 -16.35 7.72 -15.32
CA LYS A 17 -17.06 7.62 -16.61
C LYS A 17 -16.23 6.82 -17.61
N ASN A 18 -16.67 5.60 -17.91
CA ASN A 18 -16.07 4.68 -18.89
C ASN A 18 -16.10 5.21 -20.35
N THR A 19 -16.77 6.34 -20.60
CA THR A 19 -16.76 7.02 -21.90
C THR A 19 -15.45 7.75 -22.17
N THR A 20 -14.74 8.19 -21.13
CA THR A 20 -13.45 8.88 -21.26
C THR A 20 -12.31 7.88 -21.48
N ILE A 21 -11.23 8.30 -22.15
CA ILE A 21 -10.04 7.44 -22.33
C ILE A 21 -9.48 6.98 -20.98
N ILE A 22 -9.44 7.86 -19.98
CA ILE A 22 -9.00 7.53 -18.62
C ILE A 22 -9.92 6.48 -17.98
N GLY A 23 -11.24 6.65 -18.13
CA GLY A 23 -12.23 5.68 -17.66
C GLY A 23 -12.06 4.31 -18.31
N LYS A 24 -11.82 4.27 -19.63
CA LYS A 24 -11.51 3.02 -20.36
C LYS A 24 -10.24 2.34 -19.83
N CYS A 25 -9.16 3.08 -19.59
CA CYS A 25 -7.93 2.54 -18.99
C CYS A 25 -8.16 2.01 -17.57
N ARG A 26 -9.01 2.69 -16.78
CA ARG A 26 -9.39 2.23 -15.43
C ARG A 26 -10.23 0.96 -15.50
N GLN A 27 -11.24 0.92 -16.37
CA GLN A 27 -12.09 -0.26 -16.56
C GLN A 27 -11.24 -1.47 -16.96
N GLN A 28 -10.35 -1.32 -17.94
CA GLN A 28 -9.45 -2.38 -18.38
C GLN A 28 -8.59 -2.93 -17.23
N TRP A 29 -8.12 -2.07 -16.32
CA TRP A 29 -7.41 -2.51 -15.12
C TRP A 29 -8.29 -3.30 -14.14
N MET A 30 -9.52 -2.86 -13.91
CA MET A 30 -10.44 -3.57 -13.01
C MET A 30 -10.81 -4.94 -13.60
N GLU A 31 -11.17 -5.00 -14.88
CA GLU A 31 -11.45 -6.25 -15.60
C GLU A 31 -10.24 -7.18 -15.62
N TRP A 32 -9.02 -6.64 -15.78
CA TRP A 32 -7.81 -7.44 -15.68
C TRP A 32 -7.70 -8.09 -14.30
N LYS A 33 -7.92 -7.36 -13.21
CA LYS A 33 -7.87 -7.95 -11.86
C LYS A 33 -8.97 -8.98 -11.61
N GLU A 34 -10.15 -8.81 -12.18
CA GLU A 34 -11.25 -9.78 -12.05
C GLU A 34 -10.96 -11.10 -12.78
N LYS A 35 -10.19 -11.04 -13.86
CA LYS A 35 -9.83 -12.21 -14.69
C LYS A 35 -8.56 -12.93 -14.23
N HIS A 36 -7.88 -12.44 -13.19
CA HIS A 36 -6.60 -12.98 -12.74
C HIS A 36 -6.63 -13.28 -11.25
N SER A 37 -5.76 -14.20 -10.84
CA SER A 37 -5.47 -14.52 -9.45
C SER A 37 -3.96 -14.44 -9.23
N CYS A 38 -3.56 -14.30 -7.97
CA CYS A 38 -2.17 -14.31 -7.58
C CYS A 38 -1.49 -15.62 -8.04
N VAL A 39 -0.45 -15.51 -8.86
CA VAL A 39 0.24 -16.68 -9.43
C VAL A 39 0.94 -17.54 -8.37
N HIS A 40 1.17 -17.02 -7.15
CA HIS A 40 1.85 -17.75 -6.09
C HIS A 40 0.93 -18.38 -5.05
N CYS A 41 -0.24 -17.81 -4.79
CA CYS A 41 -1.10 -18.25 -3.70
C CYS A 41 -2.58 -18.37 -4.06
N GLY A 42 -2.96 -18.16 -5.32
CA GLY A 42 -4.33 -18.28 -5.78
C GLY A 42 -5.31 -17.20 -5.31
N GLU A 43 -4.86 -16.21 -4.51
CA GLU A 43 -5.70 -15.09 -4.06
C GLU A 43 -6.37 -14.41 -5.26
N SER A 44 -7.69 -14.29 -5.25
CA SER A 44 -8.49 -13.75 -6.35
C SER A 44 -9.19 -12.44 -5.99
N ASP A 45 -9.05 -11.94 -4.76
CA ASP A 45 -9.63 -10.67 -4.37
C ASP A 45 -8.96 -9.50 -5.10
N SER A 46 -9.69 -8.96 -6.08
CA SER A 46 -9.26 -7.84 -6.92
C SER A 46 -8.84 -6.59 -6.14
N GLU A 47 -9.24 -6.41 -4.88
CA GLU A 47 -8.79 -5.25 -4.10
C GLU A 47 -7.31 -5.32 -3.75
N VAL A 48 -6.77 -6.52 -3.52
CA VAL A 48 -5.39 -6.75 -3.06
C VAL A 48 -4.45 -7.19 -4.17
N LEU A 49 -4.97 -7.40 -5.38
CA LEU A 49 -4.18 -7.75 -6.56
C LEU A 49 -3.40 -6.56 -7.12
N GLN A 50 -2.16 -6.84 -7.47
CA GLN A 50 -1.18 -5.93 -8.05
C GLN A 50 -0.60 -6.54 -9.32
N ALA A 51 -0.19 -5.69 -10.24
CA ALA A 51 0.53 -6.06 -11.45
C ALA A 51 2.01 -5.83 -11.21
N ASP A 52 2.74 -6.92 -11.06
CA ASP A 52 4.18 -6.92 -10.85
C ASP A 52 4.92 -7.11 -12.18
N HIS A 53 5.83 -6.20 -12.49
CA HIS A 53 6.60 -6.22 -13.73
C HIS A 53 7.74 -7.24 -13.62
N TYR A 54 7.58 -8.41 -14.26
CA TYR A 54 8.54 -9.51 -14.18
C TYR A 54 9.38 -9.70 -15.45
N LYS A 55 8.95 -9.13 -16.58
CA LYS A 55 9.69 -9.23 -17.85
C LYS A 55 9.68 -7.92 -18.64
N GLY A 56 10.68 -7.80 -19.52
CA GLY A 56 10.85 -6.63 -20.38
C GLY A 56 11.15 -5.34 -19.60
N LYS A 57 11.26 -4.22 -20.34
CA LYS A 57 11.43 -2.90 -19.73
C LYS A 57 10.07 -2.32 -19.35
N LYS A 58 9.89 -2.06 -18.05
CA LYS A 58 8.74 -1.32 -17.50
C LYS A 58 8.71 0.09 -18.10
N ILE A 59 7.58 0.45 -18.70
CA ILE A 59 7.32 1.82 -19.15
C ILE A 59 6.66 2.60 -18.01
N ARG A 60 5.56 2.06 -17.48
CA ARG A 60 4.81 2.65 -16.36
C ARG A 60 3.98 1.61 -15.64
N GLU A 61 3.53 1.91 -14.43
CA GLU A 61 2.53 1.11 -13.74
C GLU A 61 1.25 1.00 -14.59
N VAL A 62 0.74 -0.22 -14.78
CA VAL A 62 -0.51 -0.43 -15.54
C VAL A 62 -1.73 0.22 -14.86
N SER A 63 -1.67 0.47 -13.55
CA SER A 63 -2.70 1.17 -12.79
C SER A 63 -2.66 2.70 -12.95
N TYR A 64 -1.69 3.27 -13.67
CA TYR A 64 -1.56 4.72 -13.86
C TYR A 64 -2.40 5.21 -15.05
N TYR A 65 -3.74 5.18 -14.91
CA TYR A 65 -4.67 5.42 -16.03
C TYR A 65 -4.50 6.77 -16.72
N THR A 66 -4.13 7.83 -15.99
CA THR A 66 -3.94 9.17 -16.58
C THR A 66 -2.69 9.23 -17.46
N TYR A 67 -1.64 8.48 -17.13
CA TYR A 67 -0.46 8.37 -18.00
C TYR A 67 -0.87 7.67 -19.30
N TRP A 68 -1.49 6.50 -19.20
CA TRP A 68 -1.89 5.72 -20.37
C TRP A 68 -2.86 6.48 -21.27
N ALA A 69 -3.80 7.23 -20.70
CA ALA A 69 -4.74 8.03 -21.48
C ALA A 69 -4.06 9.05 -22.41
N CYS A 70 -2.88 9.57 -22.04
CA CYS A 70 -2.10 10.50 -22.85
C CYS A 70 -0.99 9.82 -23.69
N HIS A 71 -0.76 8.51 -23.51
CA HIS A 71 0.36 7.79 -24.12
C HIS A 71 -0.13 6.52 -24.82
N GLY A 72 -1.03 6.68 -25.80
CA GLY A 72 -1.57 5.59 -26.62
C GLY A 72 -2.80 4.88 -26.05
N GLY A 73 -3.32 5.35 -24.92
CA GLY A 73 -4.61 4.93 -24.35
C GLY A 73 -4.67 3.47 -23.91
N PRO A 74 -5.88 2.87 -23.91
CA PRO A 74 -6.09 1.48 -23.51
C PRO A 74 -5.25 0.47 -24.32
N ALA A 75 -5.00 0.75 -25.61
CA ALA A 75 -4.21 -0.13 -26.47
C ALA A 75 -2.75 -0.23 -26.01
N ALA A 76 -2.11 0.90 -25.69
CA ALA A 76 -0.76 0.89 -25.13
C ALA A 76 -0.72 0.23 -23.74
N GLN A 77 -1.73 0.47 -22.91
CA GLN A 77 -1.86 -0.19 -21.61
C GLN A 77 -2.00 -1.71 -21.74
N ARG A 78 -2.69 -2.24 -22.76
CA ARG A 78 -2.77 -3.70 -23.04
C ARG A 78 -1.41 -4.32 -23.31
N LYS A 79 -0.58 -3.66 -24.11
CA LYS A 79 0.80 -4.12 -24.37
C LYS A 79 1.63 -4.15 -23.08
N GLU A 80 1.38 -3.24 -22.15
CA GLU A 80 2.07 -3.27 -20.85
C GLU A 80 1.55 -4.40 -19.94
N PHE A 81 0.26 -4.77 -20.04
CA PHE A 81 -0.29 -5.93 -19.32
C PHE A 81 0.41 -7.24 -19.68
N GLU A 82 0.92 -7.38 -20.90
CA GLU A 82 1.65 -8.57 -21.33
C GLU A 82 2.96 -8.77 -20.56
N LYS A 83 3.50 -7.71 -19.92
CA LYS A 83 4.78 -7.70 -19.20
C LYS A 83 4.66 -7.96 -17.70
N VAL A 84 3.44 -7.99 -17.18
CA VAL A 84 3.17 -8.11 -15.75
C VAL A 84 2.62 -9.47 -15.38
N GLN A 85 2.87 -9.89 -14.14
CA GLN A 85 2.22 -11.04 -13.51
C GLN A 85 1.28 -10.54 -12.42
N CYS A 86 0.23 -11.31 -12.15
CA CYS A 86 -0.72 -10.99 -11.09
C CYS A 86 -0.23 -11.51 -9.75
N LEU A 87 -0.05 -10.62 -8.78
CA LEU A 87 0.35 -10.95 -7.42
C LEU A 87 -0.57 -10.28 -6.43
N CYS A 88 -0.93 -10.99 -5.35
CA CYS A 88 -1.49 -10.29 -4.19
C CYS A 88 -0.40 -9.47 -3.51
N ARG A 89 -0.80 -8.40 -2.82
CA ARG A 89 0.11 -7.48 -2.15
C ARG A 89 1.07 -8.16 -1.18
N TYR A 90 0.62 -9.20 -0.48
CA TYR A 90 1.47 -10.02 0.37
C TYR A 90 2.58 -10.74 -0.42
N CYS A 91 2.25 -11.47 -1.49
CA CYS A 91 3.25 -12.17 -2.31
C CYS A 91 4.18 -11.18 -3.03
N HIS A 92 3.66 -10.04 -3.47
CA HIS A 92 4.47 -8.99 -4.06
C HIS A 92 5.47 -8.39 -3.06
N ASP A 93 5.09 -8.18 -1.79
CA ASP A 93 6.02 -7.74 -0.73
C ASP A 93 7.14 -8.77 -0.46
N VAL A 94 6.84 -10.07 -0.56
CA VAL A 94 7.85 -11.14 -0.43
C VAL A 94 8.87 -11.05 -1.57
N ILE A 95 8.41 -10.94 -2.81
CA ILE A 95 9.29 -10.88 -3.99
C ILE A 95 10.10 -9.59 -3.99
N THR A 96 9.46 -8.45 -3.74
CA THR A 96 10.12 -7.14 -3.71
C THR A 96 11.29 -7.14 -2.73
N LYS A 97 11.10 -7.71 -1.54
CA LYS A 97 12.19 -7.82 -0.55
C LYS A 97 13.32 -8.72 -1.06
N ARG A 98 12.99 -9.87 -1.63
CA ARG A 98 13.99 -10.79 -2.20
C ARG A 98 14.83 -10.10 -3.27
N ASP A 99 14.18 -9.37 -4.18
CA ASP A 99 14.85 -8.75 -5.31
C ASP A 99 15.63 -7.49 -4.91
N TYR A 100 15.16 -6.75 -3.90
CA TYR A 100 15.94 -5.68 -3.26
C TYR A 100 17.29 -6.19 -2.73
N PHE A 101 17.29 -7.32 -2.00
CA PHE A 101 18.53 -7.91 -1.48
C PHE A 101 19.45 -8.42 -2.59
N LYS A 102 18.91 -8.96 -3.68
CA LYS A 102 19.70 -9.35 -4.86
C LYS A 102 20.41 -8.16 -5.49
N GLN A 103 19.68 -7.06 -5.72
CA GLN A 103 20.25 -5.84 -6.31
C GLN A 103 21.30 -5.20 -5.40
N GLN A 104 21.10 -5.22 -4.09
CA GLN A 104 22.09 -4.70 -3.14
C GLN A 104 23.41 -5.48 -3.20
N ARG A 105 23.36 -6.82 -3.24
CA ARG A 105 24.55 -7.66 -3.42
C ARG A 105 25.31 -7.34 -4.70
N GLN A 106 24.60 -7.01 -5.78
CA GLN A 106 25.21 -6.71 -7.07
C GLN A 106 25.86 -5.33 -7.14
N ARG A 107 25.37 -4.35 -6.38
CA ARG A 107 25.79 -2.94 -6.53
C ARG A 107 27.03 -2.56 -5.73
N ASN A 108 27.66 -3.47 -4.96
CA ASN A 108 28.82 -3.19 -4.09
C ASN A 108 28.72 -1.85 -3.36
N VAL A 109 27.50 -1.43 -2.99
CA VAL A 109 27.32 -0.15 -2.32
C VAL A 109 27.88 -0.34 -0.92
N CYS A 110 28.92 0.43 -0.62
CA CYS A 110 29.32 0.78 0.73
C CYS A 110 28.07 1.27 1.46
N GLN A 111 27.34 0.35 2.08
CA GLN A 111 26.33 0.70 3.06
C GLN A 111 27.13 1.16 4.25
N THR A 112 27.08 2.45 4.54
CA THR A 112 27.27 2.91 5.91
C THR A 112 26.30 2.09 6.75
N HIS A 113 26.85 1.10 7.44
CA HIS A 113 26.12 0.10 8.20
C HIS A 113 25.47 0.81 9.37
N ASP A 114 24.22 1.24 9.17
CA ASP A 114 23.49 2.01 10.14
C ASP A 114 22.96 1.09 11.23
N LYS A 115 23.85 0.77 12.18
CA LYS A 115 23.58 -0.13 13.32
C LYS A 115 22.29 0.27 14.05
N HIS A 116 22.00 1.57 14.18
CA HIS A 116 20.78 2.03 14.83
C HIS A 116 19.51 1.68 14.05
N LYS A 117 19.56 1.76 12.71
CA LYS A 117 18.44 1.35 11.86
C LYS A 117 18.19 -0.15 11.95
N GLU A 118 19.26 -0.94 12.02
CA GLU A 118 19.18 -2.40 12.19
C GLU A 118 18.63 -2.79 13.56
N ASP A 119 19.13 -2.20 14.64
CA ASP A 119 18.64 -2.45 16.00
C ASP A 119 17.14 -2.13 16.12
N LYS A 120 16.70 -1.01 15.52
CA LYS A 120 15.28 -0.65 15.44
C LYS A 120 14.46 -1.66 14.64
N ASN A 121 14.94 -2.06 13.47
CA ASN A 121 14.27 -3.07 12.65
C ASN A 121 14.18 -4.41 13.38
N LYS A 122 15.24 -4.84 14.05
CA LYS A 122 15.26 -6.05 14.87
C LYS A 122 14.21 -5.97 15.96
N TYR A 123 14.19 -4.88 16.73
CA TYR A 123 13.21 -4.68 17.80
C TYR A 123 11.76 -4.73 17.30
N VAL A 124 11.48 -4.08 16.16
CA VAL A 124 10.15 -4.09 15.53
C VAL A 124 9.80 -5.48 15.01
N ASN A 125 10.75 -6.23 14.43
CA ASN A 125 10.51 -7.61 13.98
C ASN A 125 10.30 -8.57 15.15
N ASP A 126 11.05 -8.43 16.25
CA ASP A 126 10.86 -9.21 17.47
C ASP A 126 9.43 -9.03 18.02
N GLU A 127 8.91 -7.80 18.00
CA GLU A 127 7.51 -7.53 18.37
C GLU A 127 6.52 -8.18 17.41
N LYS A 128 6.81 -8.22 16.10
CA LYS A 128 5.96 -8.93 15.13
C LYS A 128 5.94 -10.44 15.39
N PHE A 129 7.08 -11.04 15.69
CA PHE A 129 7.15 -12.45 16.08
C PHE A 129 6.38 -12.73 17.37
N ARG A 130 6.50 -11.84 18.36
CA ARG A 130 5.76 -11.94 19.63
C ARG A 130 4.24 -11.98 19.41
N ARG A 131 3.73 -11.24 18.43
CA ARG A 131 2.30 -11.21 18.06
C ARG A 131 1.85 -12.37 17.19
N GLN A 132 2.80 -13.15 16.65
CA GLN A 132 2.61 -14.40 15.91
C GLN A 132 1.88 -14.32 14.57
N GLY A 133 0.95 -13.39 14.35
CA GLY A 133 0.12 -13.37 13.15
C GLY A 133 -0.64 -12.08 12.86
N CYS A 134 -1.35 -12.10 11.73
CA CYS A 134 -2.29 -11.06 11.34
C CYS A 134 -3.52 -11.10 12.24
N ALA A 135 -3.90 -9.96 12.82
CA ALA A 135 -5.06 -9.85 13.69
C ALA A 135 -6.42 -10.06 12.99
N LEU A 136 -6.46 -10.15 11.66
CA LEU A 136 -7.71 -10.30 10.89
C LEU A 136 -7.85 -11.63 10.15
N CYS A 137 -6.75 -12.30 9.81
CA CYS A 137 -6.79 -13.53 9.01
C CYS A 137 -5.86 -14.62 9.52
N ASP A 138 -5.29 -14.43 10.72
CA ASP A 138 -4.41 -15.35 11.43
C ASP A 138 -3.18 -15.85 10.65
N ARG A 139 -2.86 -15.21 9.51
CA ARG A 139 -1.66 -15.51 8.74
C ARG A 139 -0.44 -15.33 9.63
N LYS A 140 0.36 -16.38 9.77
CA LYS A 140 1.51 -16.43 10.69
C LYS A 140 2.69 -15.60 10.20
N VAL A 141 3.39 -14.97 11.15
CA VAL A 141 4.64 -14.24 10.92
C VAL A 141 5.79 -15.24 10.90
N THR A 142 6.54 -15.28 9.79
CA THR A 142 7.77 -16.08 9.66
C THR A 142 8.99 -15.19 9.40
N LYS A 143 10.20 -15.75 9.49
CA LYS A 143 11.45 -15.01 9.24
C LYS A 143 11.49 -14.43 7.83
N GLU A 144 10.95 -15.17 6.87
CA GLU A 144 10.89 -14.83 5.45
C GLU A 144 9.84 -13.75 5.20
N THR A 145 8.75 -13.76 5.98
CA THR A 145 7.53 -12.99 5.68
C THR A 145 7.27 -11.81 6.63
N VAL A 146 8.09 -11.60 7.66
CA VAL A 146 7.91 -10.54 8.69
C VAL A 146 7.77 -9.12 8.12
N ASN A 147 8.33 -8.83 6.94
CA ASN A 147 8.20 -7.55 6.23
C ASN A 147 6.81 -7.35 5.61
N CYS A 148 6.07 -8.43 5.39
CA CYS A 148 4.72 -8.45 4.83
C CYS A 148 3.65 -8.19 5.91
N PHE A 149 4.08 -7.89 7.13
CA PHE A 149 3.20 -7.47 8.22
C PHE A 149 3.44 -6.01 8.56
N LYS A 150 2.36 -5.25 8.65
CA LYS A 150 2.35 -3.81 8.93
C LYS A 150 1.65 -3.56 10.25
N PHE A 151 2.15 -2.57 10.98
CA PHE A 151 1.48 -2.05 12.15
C PHE A 151 0.44 -1.03 11.68
N ASP A 152 -0.82 -1.38 11.87
CA ASP A 152 -1.97 -0.58 11.50
C ASP A 152 -2.57 0.06 12.75
N HIS A 153 -2.82 1.36 12.69
CA HIS A 153 -3.37 2.12 13.81
C HIS A 153 -4.86 1.89 13.99
N GLY A 154 -5.60 1.52 12.94
CA GLY A 154 -7.05 1.32 12.97
C GLY A 154 -7.78 2.46 13.70
N GLU A 155 -8.57 2.12 14.71
CA GLU A 155 -9.31 3.07 15.55
C GLU A 155 -8.42 4.08 16.31
N ASN A 156 -7.16 3.74 16.55
CA ASN A 156 -6.19 4.63 17.21
C ASN A 156 -5.53 5.61 16.24
N PHE A 157 -6.02 5.79 15.01
CA PHE A 157 -5.36 6.67 14.03
C PHE A 157 -5.20 8.12 14.53
N MET A 158 -6.13 8.64 15.34
CA MET A 158 -6.04 9.99 15.92
C MET A 158 -4.93 10.11 16.97
N LYS A 159 -4.52 8.99 17.57
CA LYS A 159 -3.44 8.92 18.57
C LYS A 159 -2.07 8.62 17.93
N LYS A 160 -2.04 8.41 16.62
CA LYS A 160 -0.82 8.14 15.86
C LYS A 160 0.13 9.33 15.94
N ASN A 161 1.35 9.07 16.41
CA ASN A 161 2.39 10.08 16.36
C ASN A 161 3.17 9.96 15.03
N PHE A 162 3.50 8.73 14.61
CA PHE A 162 4.25 8.51 13.39
C PHE A 162 4.06 7.11 12.80
N GLY A 163 4.34 6.96 11.49
CA GLY A 163 4.45 5.63 10.89
C GLY A 163 5.76 4.95 11.30
N ILE A 164 5.69 3.77 11.93
CA ILE A 164 6.87 3.02 12.42
C ILE A 164 7.92 2.84 11.32
N SER A 165 7.53 2.42 10.11
CA SER A 165 8.46 2.26 8.98
C SER A 165 9.14 3.56 8.57
N ASN A 166 8.40 4.68 8.55
CA ASN A 166 8.94 5.99 8.21
C ASN A 166 9.92 6.48 9.29
N TYR A 167 9.58 6.25 10.55
CA TYR A 167 10.42 6.60 11.69
C TYR A 167 11.76 5.86 11.69
N ILE A 168 11.75 4.56 11.37
CA ILE A 168 12.98 3.78 11.20
C ILE A 168 13.78 4.27 9.98
N SER A 169 13.11 4.55 8.85
CA SER A 169 13.79 4.95 7.62
C SER A 169 14.52 6.28 7.74
N LYS A 170 13.96 7.25 8.46
CA LYS A 170 14.60 8.55 8.71
C LYS A 170 15.84 8.43 9.59
N ASN A 171 15.83 7.50 10.53
CA ASN A 171 16.92 7.20 11.45
C ASN A 171 17.54 8.41 12.21
N ASN A 172 16.73 9.41 12.55
CA ASN A 172 17.21 10.67 13.17
C ASN A 172 17.74 10.56 14.62
N CYS A 173 17.85 9.37 15.21
CA CYS A 173 18.27 9.21 16.61
C CYS A 173 18.82 7.80 16.89
N SER A 174 19.50 7.63 18.03
CA SER A 174 19.98 6.33 18.48
C SER A 174 18.84 5.36 18.83
N PHE A 175 19.14 4.05 18.86
CA PHE A 175 18.17 3.02 19.24
C PHE A 175 17.59 3.25 20.65
N GLN A 176 18.42 3.62 21.63
CA GLN A 176 17.97 3.83 23.01
C GLN A 176 16.90 4.93 23.12
N LYS A 177 17.07 6.04 22.37
CA LYS A 177 16.07 7.11 22.31
C LYS A 177 14.82 6.72 21.52
N ALA A 178 14.97 5.87 20.50
CA ALA A 178 13.87 5.41 19.65
C ALA A 178 12.99 4.34 20.32
N LYS A 179 13.58 3.44 21.10
CA LYS A 179 12.92 2.27 21.69
C LYS A 179 11.62 2.59 22.46
N PRO A 180 11.57 3.55 23.42
CA PRO A 180 10.33 3.86 24.13
C PRO A 180 9.24 4.41 23.20
N LYS A 181 9.62 5.21 22.19
CA LYS A 181 8.68 5.76 21.20
C LYS A 181 8.10 4.67 20.31
N LEU A 182 8.96 3.78 19.81
CA LEU A 182 8.54 2.62 19.02
C LEU A 182 7.63 1.70 19.82
N LYS A 183 7.94 1.43 21.09
CA LYS A 183 7.10 0.60 21.97
C LYS A 183 5.70 1.18 22.09
N LEU A 184 5.59 2.46 22.45
CA LEU A 184 4.31 3.15 22.58
C LEU A 184 3.51 3.09 21.28
N GLU A 185 4.15 3.42 20.15
CA GLU A 185 3.49 3.44 18.86
C GLU A 185 3.00 2.03 18.45
N MET A 186 3.81 0.99 18.66
CA MET A 186 3.42 -0.38 18.38
C MET A 186 2.24 -0.84 19.25
N MET A 187 2.17 -0.42 20.52
CA MET A 187 1.06 -0.76 21.41
C MET A 187 -0.29 -0.19 20.95
N LEU A 188 -0.27 0.93 20.23
CA LEU A 188 -1.48 1.53 19.64
C LEU A 188 -1.94 0.81 18.36
N CYS A 189 -1.07 -0.01 17.77
CA CYS A 189 -1.31 -0.66 16.51
C CYS A 189 -1.79 -2.10 16.69
N ARG A 190 -2.61 -2.59 15.77
CA ARG A 190 -2.78 -4.02 15.47
C ARG A 190 -1.77 -4.45 14.40
N LEU A 191 -1.47 -5.75 14.34
CA LEU A 191 -0.54 -6.29 13.34
C LEU A 191 -1.35 -6.93 12.20
N LEU A 192 -1.21 -6.41 10.97
CA LEU A 192 -1.94 -6.90 9.81
C LEU A 192 -1.00 -7.38 8.72
N CYS A 193 -1.37 -8.43 7.97
CA CYS A 193 -0.65 -8.77 6.75
C CYS A 193 -0.94 -7.72 5.65
N SER A 194 -0.06 -7.59 4.66
CA SER A 194 -0.15 -6.54 3.62
C SER A 194 -1.46 -6.53 2.83
N ASN A 195 -2.15 -7.69 2.72
CA ASN A 195 -3.49 -7.76 2.12
C ASN A 195 -4.55 -7.12 3.03
N CYS A 196 -4.59 -7.52 4.30
CA CYS A 196 -5.53 -6.99 5.29
C CYS A 196 -5.31 -5.50 5.57
N ASP A 197 -4.04 -5.09 5.75
CA ASP A 197 -3.63 -3.68 5.89
C ASP A 197 -4.19 -2.82 4.75
N TRP A 198 -4.10 -3.31 3.51
CA TRP A 198 -4.61 -2.59 2.35
C TRP A 198 -6.12 -2.45 2.36
N LYS A 199 -6.84 -3.52 2.70
CA LYS A 199 -8.30 -3.51 2.80
C LYS A 199 -8.77 -2.52 3.86
N GLU A 200 -8.16 -2.53 5.03
CA GLU A 200 -8.50 -1.61 6.12
C GLU A 200 -8.16 -0.16 5.74
N THR A 201 -6.95 0.09 5.21
CA THR A 201 -6.59 1.44 4.72
C THR A 201 -7.56 1.93 3.64
N ARG A 202 -8.03 1.04 2.75
CA ARG A 202 -9.06 1.40 1.77
C ARG A 202 -10.40 1.68 2.44
N LYS A 203 -10.84 0.90 3.41
CA LYS A 203 -12.06 1.21 4.17
C LYS A 203 -11.95 2.57 4.85
N ASP A 204 -10.80 2.97 5.35
CA ASP A 204 -10.64 4.29 5.96
C ASP A 204 -10.65 5.40 4.89
N LEU A 205 -9.84 5.26 3.83
CA LEU A 205 -9.73 6.25 2.77
C LEU A 205 -11.02 6.43 1.95
N TRP A 206 -11.79 5.35 1.75
CA TRP A 206 -13.02 5.34 0.94
C TRP A 206 -14.30 5.29 1.77
N GLY A 207 -14.24 4.85 3.03
CA GLY A 207 -15.30 4.88 4.04
C GLY A 207 -15.44 6.24 4.73
N HIS A 208 -14.52 7.18 4.51
CA HIS A 208 -14.80 8.62 4.56
C HIS A 208 -15.77 9.12 3.45
N LYS A 209 -16.71 8.26 3.05
CA LYS A 209 -18.10 8.65 2.77
C LYS A 209 -18.91 8.88 4.06
N MET A 210 -18.31 8.83 5.24
CA MET A 210 -18.93 9.47 6.40
C MET A 210 -19.25 10.92 6.02
N PRO A 211 -20.51 11.38 6.17
CA PRO A 211 -20.79 12.80 6.05
C PRO A 211 -19.83 13.48 7.00
N LYS A 212 -19.01 14.38 6.45
CA LYS A 212 -18.10 15.18 7.26
C LYS A 212 -18.96 15.91 8.31
N PRO A 213 -18.44 16.27 9.49
CA PRO A 213 -19.27 16.89 10.54
C PRO A 213 -20.13 18.06 10.04
N TRP A 214 -19.60 18.86 9.10
CA TRP A 214 -20.34 19.94 8.46
C TRP A 214 -21.37 19.53 7.40
N GLN A 215 -21.36 18.28 6.93
CA GLN A 215 -22.44 17.72 6.10
C GLN A 215 -23.63 17.32 6.96
N LYS A 216 -23.40 16.84 8.20
CA LYS A 216 -24.47 16.71 9.20
C LYS A 216 -25.06 18.07 9.56
N GLU A 217 -24.22 19.08 9.81
CA GLU A 217 -24.71 20.45 10.04
C GLU A 217 -25.44 21.02 8.82
N LYS A 218 -25.04 20.66 7.59
CA LYS A 218 -25.72 21.11 6.38
C LYS A 218 -27.11 20.50 6.23
N ASP A 219 -27.24 19.23 6.56
CA ASP A 219 -28.51 18.49 6.51
C ASP A 219 -29.41 18.80 7.73
N GLU A 220 -28.86 19.28 8.86
CA GLU A 220 -29.62 19.68 10.06
C GLU A 220 -30.01 21.17 10.12
N TYR A 221 -29.22 22.07 9.53
CA TYR A 221 -29.43 23.54 9.65
C TYR A 221 -29.82 24.24 8.35
N TRP A 222 -29.61 23.62 7.19
CA TRP A 222 -29.92 24.23 5.91
C TRP A 222 -30.75 23.26 5.05
N ASP A 223 -32.02 23.11 5.43
CA ASP A 223 -33.05 22.50 4.58
C ASP A 223 -33.08 23.25 3.23
N PHE A 224 -32.64 22.56 2.16
CA PHE A 224 -32.83 22.95 0.77
C PHE A 224 -33.75 21.93 0.09
#